data_AF-A0A961J9D2-F1
#
_entry.id   AF-A0A961J9D2-F1
#
_cell.length_a   1.000
_cell.length_b   1.000
_cell.length_c   1.000
_cell.angle_alpha   90.00
_cell.angle_beta   90.00
_cell.angle_gamma   90.00
#
_symmetry.space_group_name_H-M   'P 1'
#
loop_
_entity.id
_entity.type
_entity.pdbx_description
1 polymer ?
#
loop_
_entity_poly.entity_id
_entity_poly.type
_entity_poly.pdbx_seq_one_letter_code
_entity_poly.pdbx_strand_id
1 'polypeptide(L)' 'MSRPRFIFLVLLALASGGLALFVVVDAVIHEALSRSVLYAVLPLVMLFAVAWSRLTDKPD' A
#
# COMPACT_ATOMS: atom_id res chain seq x y z
N MET A 1 -1.93 11.18 18.39
CA MET A 1 -0.97 11.09 17.26
C MET A 1 -0.61 12.50 16.81
N SER A 2 0.66 12.81 16.51
CA SER A 2 1.03 14.15 16.04
C SER A 2 0.51 14.40 14.61
N ARG A 3 0.04 15.63 14.33
CA ARG A 3 -0.43 16.04 12.99
C ARG A 3 0.51 15.66 11.83
N PRO A 4 1.84 15.91 11.90
CA PRO A 4 2.73 15.54 10.81
C PRO A 4 2.82 14.01 10.61
N ARG A 5 2.81 13.23 11.68
CA ARG A 5 2.84 11.76 11.60
C ARG A 5 1.56 11.22 10.95
N PHE A 6 0.41 11.82 11.26
CA PHE A 6 -0.87 11.43 10.66
C PHE A 6 -0.85 11.65 9.14
N ILE A 7 -0.49 12.87 8.70
CA ILE A 7 -0.41 13.20 7.28
C ILE A 7 0.57 12.27 6.56
N PHE A 8 1.74 12.03 7.15
CA PHE A 8 2.72 11.10 6.59
C PHE A 8 2.14 9.68 6.41
N LEU A 9 1.47 9.12 7.42
CA LEU A 9 0.92 7.77 7.30
C LEU A 9 -0.24 7.70 6.29
N VAL A 10 -1.07 8.73 6.19
CA VAL A 10 -2.12 8.81 5.17
C VAL A 10 -1.50 8.83 3.77
N LEU A 11 -0.50 9.67 3.54
CA LEU A 11 0.21 9.72 2.26
C LEU A 11 0.91 8.41 1.94
N LEU A 12 1.54 7.79 2.95
CA LEU A 12 2.21 6.50 2.81
C LEU A 12 1.23 5.39 2.41
N ALA A 13 0.06 5.34 3.06
CA ALA A 13 -1.00 4.40 2.73
C ALA A 13 -1.55 4.65 1.31
N LEU A 14 -1.86 5.90 0.96
CA LEU A 14 -2.35 6.22 -0.39
C LEU A 14 -1.33 5.89 -1.48
N ALA A 15 -0.05 6.23 -1.27
CA ALA A 15 1.01 5.96 -2.23
C ALA A 15 1.25 4.45 -2.41
N SER A 16 1.37 3.70 -1.31
CA SER A 16 1.62 2.26 -1.37
C SER A 16 0.43 1.48 -1.93
N GLY A 17 -0.80 1.79 -1.50
CA GLY A 17 -2.01 1.17 -2.01
C GLY A 17 -2.26 1.53 -3.48
N GLY A 18 -2.04 2.79 -3.86
CA GLY A 18 -2.18 3.28 -5.23
C GLY A 18 -1.19 2.60 -6.19
N LEU A 19 0.09 2.52 -5.81
CA LEU A 19 1.11 1.84 -6.61
C LEU A 19 0.84 0.34 -6.72
N ALA A 20 0.41 -0.31 -5.64
CA ALA A 20 0.04 -1.73 -5.67
C ALA A 20 -1.09 -2.00 -6.67
N LEU A 21 -2.16 -1.20 -6.60
CA LEU A 21 -3.28 -1.29 -7.55
C LEU A 21 -2.84 -1.02 -8.98
N PHE A 22 -2.05 0.03 -9.19
CA PHE A 22 -1.52 0.38 -10.52
C PHE A 22 -0.75 -0.79 -11.14
N VAL A 23 0.20 -1.37 -10.41
CA VAL A 23 1.03 -2.49 -10.90
C VAL A 23 0.18 -3.72 -11.22
N VAL A 24 -0.80 -4.05 -10.39
CA VAL A 24 -1.70 -5.19 -10.64
C VAL A 24 -2.57 -4.95 -11.87
N VAL A 25 -3.18 -3.77 -11.98
CA VAL A 25 -4.03 -3.41 -13.13
C VAL A 25 -3.23 -3.41 -14.42
N ASP A 26 -2.03 -2.82 -14.41
CA ASP A 26 -1.14 -2.78 -15.57
C ASP A 26 -0.72 -4.20 -16.00
N ALA A 27 -0.39 -5.06 -15.03
CA ALA A 27 -0.04 -6.46 -15.32
C ALA A 27 -1.22 -7.28 -15.85
N VAL A 28 -2.45 -6.98 -15.43
CA VAL A 28 -3.68 -7.60 -15.99
C VAL A 28 -3.88 -7.16 -17.44
N ILE A 29 -3.77 -5.86 -17.72
CA ILE A 29 -3.98 -5.29 -19.06
C ILE A 29 -2.97 -5.83 -20.08
N HIS A 30 -1.72 -6.03 -19.66
CA HIS A 30 -0.64 -6.52 -20.53
C HIS A 30 -0.45 -8.04 -20.49
N GLU A 31 -1.38 -8.80 -19.89
CA GLU A 31 -1.29 -10.27 -19.70
C GLU A 31 0.04 -10.74 -19.05
N ALA A 32 0.70 -9.85 -18.31
CA ALA A 32 1.98 -10.08 -17.65
C ALA A 32 1.83 -10.61 -16.21
N LEU A 33 0.62 -11.07 -15.86
CA LEU A 33 0.30 -11.55 -14.52
C LEU A 33 1.14 -12.78 -14.20
N SER A 34 2.09 -12.60 -13.30
CA SER A 34 3.09 -13.62 -13.00
C SER A 34 3.49 -13.55 -11.53
N ARG A 35 4.20 -14.59 -11.07
CA ARG A 35 4.69 -14.66 -9.69
C ARG A 35 5.60 -13.48 -9.33
N SER A 36 6.37 -12.96 -10.28
CA SER A 36 7.21 -11.78 -10.05
C SER A 36 6.38 -10.53 -9.73
N VAL A 37 5.25 -10.31 -10.42
CA VAL A 37 4.33 -9.19 -10.13
C VAL A 37 3.77 -9.32 -8.71
N LEU A 38 3.36 -10.52 -8.30
CA LEU A 38 2.89 -10.75 -6.92
C LEU A 38 3.97 -10.44 -5.89
N TYR A 39 5.22 -10.87 -6.10
CA TYR A 39 6.32 -10.56 -5.21
C TYR A 39 6.71 -9.08 -5.21
N ALA A 40 6.53 -8.37 -6.33
CA ALA A 40 6.76 -6.94 -6.41
C ALA A 40 5.68 -6.13 -5.66
N VAL A 41 4.43 -6.61 -5.68
CA VAL A 41 3.29 -5.95 -5.01
C VAL A 41 3.23 -6.27 -3.51
N LEU A 42 3.71 -7.45 -3.09
CA LEU A 42 3.73 -7.88 -1.69
C LEU A 42 4.29 -6.82 -0.71
N PRO A 43 5.49 -6.25 -0.92
CA PRO A 43 6.04 -5.25 -0.01
C PRO A 43 5.20 -3.97 0.04
N LEU A 44 4.56 -3.57 -1.08
CA LEU A 44 3.66 -2.42 -1.10
C LEU A 44 2.42 -2.67 -0.25
N VAL A 45 1.85 -3.88 -0.33
CA VAL A 45 0.71 -4.30 0.48
C VAL A 45 1.09 -4.35 1.96
N MET A 46 2.28 -4.86 2.30
CA MET A 46 2.78 -4.86 3.69
C MET A 46 2.96 -3.44 4.21
N LEU A 47 3.55 -2.54 3.41
CA LEU A 47 3.75 -1.14 3.78
C LEU A 47 2.41 -0.44 4.03
N PHE A 48 1.43 -0.70 3.15
CA PHE A 48 0.06 -0.22 3.31
C PHE A 48 -0.57 -0.73 4.60
N ALA A 49 -0.48 -2.03 4.87
CA ALA A 49 -1.06 -2.65 6.06
C ALA A 49 -0.47 -2.07 7.35
N VAL A 50 0.84 -1.84 7.39
CA VAL A 50 1.51 -1.20 8.54
C VAL A 50 1.05 0.25 8.70
N ALA A 51 1.00 1.03 7.61
CA ALA A 51 0.52 2.41 7.67
C ALA A 51 -0.94 2.49 8.13
N TRP A 52 -1.79 1.61 7.61
CA TRP A 52 -3.21 1.53 7.91
C TRP A 52 -3.48 1.08 9.35
N SER A 53 -2.77 0.06 9.84
CA SER A 53 -2.86 -0.39 11.25
C SER A 53 -2.57 0.77 12.20
N ARG A 54 -1.50 1.54 11.93
CA ARG A 54 -1.14 2.69 12.77
C ARG A 54 -2.11 3.88 12.65
N LEU A 55 -2.88 3.98 11.58
CA LEU A 55 -3.94 4.97 11.41
C LEU A 55 -5.26 4.57 12.09
N THR A 56 -5.51 3.26 12.20
CA THR A 56 -6.78 2.70 12.70
C THR A 56 -6.72 2.20 14.13
N ASP A 57 -5.52 2.06 14.72
CA ASP A 57 -5.34 1.84 16.16
C ASP A 57 -6.07 2.96 16.93
N LYS A 58 -7.24 2.61 17.47
CA LYS A 58 -7.91 3.42 18.48
C LYS A 58 -7.18 3.21 19.80
N PRO A 59 -6.80 4.27 20.52
CA PRO A 59 -6.45 4.13 21.92
C PRO A 59 -7.73 3.75 22.68
N ASP A 60 -7.84 2.50 23.10
CA ASP A 60 -8.74 2.10 24.19
C ASP A 60 -8.28 2.71 25.52
#